data_AF-A0A3D3GJI6-F1
#
_entry.id   AF-A0A3D3GJI6-F1
#
_cell.length_a   1.000
_cell.length_b   1.000
_cell.length_c   1.000
_cell.angle_alpha   90.00
_cell.angle_beta   90.00
_cell.angle_gamma   90.00
#
_symmetry.space_group_name_H-M   'P 1'
#
loop_
_entity.id
_entity.type
_entity.pdbx_description
1 polymer ?
#
loop_
_entity_poly.entity_id
_entity_poly.type
_entity_poly.pdbx_seq_one_letter_code
_entity_poly.pdbx_strand_id
1 'polypeptide(L)'
;MVDAPSGAALIRPSAGLTPVAPLLSFALPHSRSGRGPLSLRRCFPSSGSPVPVKEPSIKRENQTETKGDDMKTEIKEKLEQLAIKKSIPFCYSCYRQAPTGRCKTCGSDDLMREMPGVGCEWGTDWIIREILSTELTPVNTEEAFEESVRQCYPETVTVAWMEMDTVSVAKEMDPVSWNVAKAEWESQEADEGNIISFDHGSSYYWTSDLEAL
;
A
#
# COMPACT_ATOMS: atom_id res chain seq x y z
N MET A 1 9.03 63.12 -23.88
CA MET A 1 10.06 63.80 -23.10
C MET A 1 10.36 62.93 -21.89
N VAL A 2 11.59 62.39 -21.87
CA VAL A 2 12.39 61.84 -20.75
C VAL A 2 11.76 60.71 -19.89
N ASP A 3 12.42 59.62 -19.54
CA ASP A 3 13.67 58.95 -19.93
C ASP A 3 13.66 57.57 -19.23
N ALA A 4 14.30 56.57 -19.84
CA ALA A 4 14.65 55.29 -19.22
C ALA A 4 15.92 55.44 -18.35
N PRO A 5 16.22 54.45 -17.50
CA PRO A 5 17.46 53.66 -17.72
C PRO A 5 17.23 52.16 -17.48
N SER A 6 17.71 51.24 -18.31
CA SER A 6 19.10 50.87 -18.63
C SER A 6 19.81 50.15 -17.46
N GLY A 7 20.19 48.89 -17.67
CA GLY A 7 20.98 48.11 -16.69
C GLY A 7 21.07 46.62 -17.00
N ALA A 8 21.71 46.26 -18.12
CA ALA A 8 22.13 44.90 -18.43
C ALA A 8 23.41 44.50 -17.68
N ALA A 9 23.54 43.24 -17.25
CA ALA A 9 24.84 42.64 -16.94
C ALA A 9 24.84 41.12 -17.21
N LEU A 10 25.40 40.76 -18.36
CA LEU A 10 25.95 39.46 -18.73
C LEU A 10 27.25 39.21 -17.96
N ILE A 11 27.41 38.07 -17.25
CA ILE A 11 28.72 37.39 -17.07
C ILE A 11 28.54 35.86 -16.90
N ARG A 12 28.87 35.10 -17.95
CA ARG A 12 29.69 33.86 -17.93
C ARG A 12 31.05 34.25 -18.58
N PRO A 13 32.18 33.49 -18.55
CA PRO A 13 32.40 32.06 -18.23
C PRO A 13 33.73 31.73 -17.46
N SER A 14 34.00 30.46 -17.14
CA SER A 14 35.30 29.72 -17.27
C SER A 14 35.19 28.39 -16.50
N ALA A 15 35.32 27.17 -17.02
CA ALA A 15 36.32 26.52 -17.90
C ALA A 15 37.67 26.20 -17.22
N GLY A 16 37.95 24.89 -17.10
CA GLY A 16 39.27 24.26 -16.95
C GLY A 16 39.59 23.75 -15.54
N LEU A 17 40.28 22.64 -15.31
CA LEU A 17 40.97 21.64 -16.14
C LEU A 17 41.30 20.43 -15.20
N THR A 18 41.48 19.25 -15.81
CA THR A 18 41.92 17.94 -15.26
C THR A 18 43.41 17.95 -14.82
N PRO A 19 44.16 16.83 -14.59
CA PRO A 19 43.91 15.38 -14.37
C PRO A 19 44.61 14.86 -13.06
N VAL A 20 44.66 13.57 -12.67
CA VAL A 20 45.68 12.52 -12.98
C VAL A 20 45.30 11.19 -12.28
N ALA A 21 45.54 10.06 -12.97
CA ALA A 21 45.32 8.63 -12.64
C ALA A 21 46.38 8.06 -11.64
N PRO A 22 46.72 6.73 -11.53
CA PRO A 22 46.14 5.46 -12.03
C PRO A 22 46.19 4.30 -10.98
N LEU A 23 46.03 3.04 -11.46
CA LEU A 23 46.42 1.74 -10.86
C LEU A 23 45.31 1.06 -10.01
N LEU A 24 44.98 -0.23 -10.13
CA LEU A 24 45.73 -1.41 -10.56
C LEU A 24 44.77 -2.50 -11.06
N SER A 25 45.20 -3.19 -12.13
CA SER A 25 44.69 -4.49 -12.55
C SER A 25 44.87 -5.54 -11.44
N PHE A 26 43.85 -6.37 -11.23
CA PHE A 26 44.03 -7.76 -10.81
C PHE A 26 43.15 -8.65 -11.67
N ALA A 27 43.77 -9.21 -12.71
CA ALA A 27 43.33 -10.46 -13.30
C ALA A 27 43.73 -11.58 -12.34
N LEU A 28 42.77 -12.41 -11.94
CA LEU A 28 43.06 -13.69 -11.29
C LEU A 28 42.64 -14.85 -12.23
N PRO A 29 43.51 -15.86 -12.43
CA PRO A 29 43.28 -16.96 -13.35
C PRO A 29 42.72 -18.17 -12.60
N HIS A 30 41.63 -18.80 -13.04
CA HIS A 30 41.28 -20.18 -12.64
C HIS A 30 40.84 -20.91 -13.91
N SER A 31 41.74 -21.66 -14.55
CA SER A 31 42.06 -23.07 -14.27
C SER A 31 40.95 -24.02 -14.69
N ARG A 32 41.20 -24.73 -15.80
CA ARG A 32 40.50 -25.94 -16.25
C ARG A 32 40.93 -27.14 -15.39
N SER A 33 39.97 -27.82 -14.79
CA SER A 33 39.98 -29.28 -14.54
C SER A 33 38.58 -29.65 -14.03
N GLY A 34 37.79 -30.57 -14.60
CA GLY A 34 38.16 -31.86 -15.15
C GLY A 34 38.22 -32.91 -14.04
N ARG A 35 37.07 -33.53 -13.71
CA ARG A 35 36.79 -34.79 -12.97
C ARG A 35 35.36 -34.66 -12.43
N GLY A 36 34.35 -35.38 -12.91
CA GLY A 36 34.16 -36.83 -12.80
C GLY A 36 32.89 -37.05 -11.95
N PRO A 37 31.96 -37.95 -12.32
CA PRO A 37 30.65 -38.02 -11.68
C PRO A 37 30.77 -38.58 -10.25
N LEU A 38 30.29 -37.82 -9.27
CA LEU A 38 30.09 -38.30 -7.91
C LEU A 38 28.92 -39.30 -7.91
N SER A 39 29.27 -40.58 -8.01
CA SER A 39 28.40 -41.71 -7.72
C SER A 39 28.07 -41.72 -6.23
N LEU A 40 26.97 -41.07 -5.86
CA LEU A 40 26.32 -41.32 -4.56
C LEU A 40 25.67 -42.70 -4.62
N ARG A 41 26.43 -43.73 -4.22
CA ARG A 41 25.89 -45.02 -3.83
C ARG A 41 24.98 -44.82 -2.62
N ARG A 42 23.67 -44.72 -2.86
CA ARG A 42 22.67 -44.92 -1.80
C ARG A 42 22.69 -46.39 -1.40
N CYS A 43 23.15 -46.67 -0.19
CA CYS A 43 22.83 -47.90 0.52
C CYS A 43 21.33 -47.87 0.86
N PHE A 44 20.51 -48.54 0.04
CA PHE A 44 19.14 -48.91 0.39
C PHE A 44 19.16 -50.31 1.00
N PRO A 45 18.73 -50.52 2.25
CA PRO A 45 18.28 -51.82 2.70
C PRO A 45 16.91 -52.10 2.08
N SER A 46 16.84 -53.14 1.27
CA SER A 46 15.61 -53.74 0.76
C SER A 46 14.96 -54.58 1.86
N SER A 47 13.82 -54.13 2.39
CA SER A 47 12.64 -54.95 2.74
C SER A 47 11.73 -54.16 3.66
N GLY A 48 10.67 -53.59 3.08
CA GLY A 48 9.56 -52.99 3.80
C GLY A 48 8.34 -53.08 2.91
N SER A 49 7.40 -53.95 3.28
CA SER A 49 6.10 -54.10 2.61
C SER A 49 5.36 -52.75 2.58
N PRO A 50 4.53 -52.47 1.55
CA PRO A 50 3.78 -51.24 1.49
C PRO A 50 2.74 -51.20 2.63
N VAL A 51 2.96 -50.29 3.57
CA VAL A 51 1.96 -49.92 4.58
C VAL A 51 0.95 -49.01 3.90
N PRO A 52 -0.36 -49.27 3.98
CA PRO A 52 -1.37 -48.36 3.42
C PRO A 52 -1.32 -47.05 4.21
N VAL A 53 -0.83 -45.99 3.54
CA VAL A 53 -0.94 -44.62 4.03
C VAL A 53 -2.41 -44.24 3.93
N LYS A 54 -3.13 -44.19 5.06
CA LYS A 54 -4.41 -43.50 5.14
C LYS A 54 -4.11 -42.02 4.93
N GLU A 55 -4.52 -41.47 3.79
CA GLU A 55 -4.62 -40.02 3.62
C GLU A 55 -5.52 -39.47 4.74
N PRO A 56 -5.00 -38.59 5.63
CA PRO A 56 -5.88 -37.81 6.46
C PRO A 56 -6.64 -36.86 5.53
N SER A 57 -7.94 -37.08 5.43
CA SER A 57 -8.87 -36.14 4.82
C SER A 57 -8.73 -34.80 5.56
N ILE A 58 -7.99 -33.87 4.95
CA ILE A 58 -7.92 -32.49 5.40
C ILE A 58 -9.30 -31.90 5.13
N LYS A 59 -10.15 -31.88 6.15
CA LYS A 59 -11.29 -30.97 6.18
C LYS A 59 -10.68 -29.58 6.22
N ARG A 60 -10.73 -28.86 5.10
CA ARG A 60 -10.59 -27.40 5.09
C ARG A 60 -11.81 -26.84 5.83
N GLU A 61 -11.67 -26.72 7.14
CA GLU A 61 -12.56 -25.88 7.93
C GLU A 61 -12.13 -24.44 7.64
N ASN A 62 -12.81 -23.83 6.67
CA ASN A 62 -12.75 -22.40 6.41
C ASN A 62 -13.53 -21.72 7.54
N GLN A 63 -12.86 -21.48 8.67
CA GLN A 63 -13.43 -20.82 9.84
C GLN A 63 -12.44 -19.74 10.31
N THR A 64 -12.23 -18.72 9.48
CA THR A 64 -11.45 -17.53 9.88
C THR A 64 -11.86 -16.25 9.15
N GLU A 65 -13.05 -16.17 8.54
CA GLU A 65 -13.41 -15.06 7.62
C GLU A 65 -14.49 -14.09 8.12
N THR A 66 -14.95 -14.12 9.38
CA THR A 66 -16.20 -13.38 9.71
C THR A 66 -16.04 -12.02 10.38
N LYS A 67 -14.94 -11.72 11.08
CA LYS A 67 -14.94 -10.51 11.93
C LYS A 67 -14.57 -9.21 11.19
N GLY A 68 -13.60 -9.25 10.28
CA GLY A 68 -13.16 -8.06 9.54
C GLY A 68 -14.18 -7.60 8.48
N ASP A 69 -14.82 -8.55 7.78
CA ASP A 69 -15.77 -8.25 6.71
C ASP A 69 -17.08 -7.64 7.20
N ASP A 70 -17.57 -8.07 8.37
CA ASP A 70 -18.77 -7.52 9.01
C ASP A 70 -18.56 -6.03 9.36
N MET A 71 -17.40 -5.69 9.95
CA MET A 71 -17.07 -4.32 10.34
C MET A 71 -16.90 -3.38 9.14
N LYS A 72 -16.25 -3.87 8.08
CA LYS A 72 -16.10 -3.13 6.82
C LYS A 72 -17.46 -2.78 6.20
N THR A 73 -18.43 -3.70 6.31
CA THR A 73 -19.78 -3.49 5.80
C THR A 73 -20.51 -2.40 6.60
N GLU A 74 -20.45 -2.45 7.93
CA GLU A 74 -21.08 -1.44 8.80
C GLU A 74 -20.52 -0.03 8.57
N ILE A 75 -19.20 0.10 8.44
CA ILE A 75 -18.56 1.40 8.18
C ILE A 75 -18.94 1.92 6.79
N LYS A 76 -18.99 1.03 5.79
CA LYS A 76 -19.45 1.40 4.45
C LYS A 76 -20.88 1.94 4.48
N GLU A 77 -21.81 1.30 5.19
CA GLU A 77 -23.19 1.76 5.31
C GLU A 77 -23.28 3.14 5.98
N LYS A 78 -22.48 3.40 7.02
CA LYS A 78 -22.40 4.72 7.66
C LYS A 78 -21.90 5.79 6.69
N LEU A 79 -20.84 5.48 5.94
CA LEU A 79 -20.29 6.37 4.92
C LEU A 79 -21.28 6.63 3.79
N GLU A 80 -22.05 5.62 3.36
CA GLU A 80 -23.14 5.80 2.40
C GLU A 80 -24.22 6.73 2.93
N GLN A 81 -24.64 6.57 4.19
CA GLN A 81 -25.61 7.48 4.80
C GLN A 81 -25.08 8.92 4.89
N LEU A 82 -23.80 9.08 5.22
CA LEU A 82 -23.14 10.39 5.26
C LEU A 82 -23.05 11.00 3.86
N ALA A 83 -22.70 10.20 2.84
CA ALA A 83 -22.70 10.59 1.44
C ALA A 83 -24.09 11.03 0.96
N ILE A 84 -25.15 10.30 1.36
CA ILE A 84 -26.54 10.62 1.04
C ILE A 84 -26.96 11.95 1.66
N LYS A 85 -26.49 12.25 2.89
CA LYS A 85 -26.79 13.51 3.59
C LYS A 85 -26.06 14.71 2.99
N LYS A 86 -24.81 14.54 2.54
CA LYS A 86 -24.00 15.60 1.93
C LYS A 86 -24.36 15.89 0.47
N SER A 87 -24.98 14.93 -0.22
CA SER A 87 -25.35 15.06 -1.63
C SER A 87 -26.81 15.49 -1.84
N ILE A 88 -27.05 16.13 -2.98
CA ILE A 88 -28.38 16.55 -3.40
C ILE A 88 -28.80 15.65 -4.57
N PRO A 89 -30.02 15.06 -4.56
CA PRO A 89 -30.52 14.33 -5.71
C PRO A 89 -30.62 15.24 -6.94
N PHE A 90 -30.11 14.79 -8.07
CA PHE A 90 -30.00 15.54 -9.32
C PHE A 90 -30.62 14.76 -10.47
N CYS A 91 -31.53 15.40 -11.21
CA CYS A 91 -32.15 14.81 -12.37
C CYS A 91 -31.29 15.07 -13.60
N TYR A 92 -30.67 14.00 -14.15
CA TYR A 92 -29.87 14.08 -15.37
C TYR A 92 -30.67 14.56 -16.57
N SER A 93 -31.84 13.98 -16.83
CA SER A 93 -32.67 14.27 -18.00
C SER A 93 -33.15 15.72 -18.08
N CYS A 94 -33.35 16.35 -16.92
CA CYS A 94 -33.84 17.72 -16.81
C CYS A 94 -32.77 18.70 -16.30
N TYR A 95 -31.54 18.22 -16.13
CA TYR A 95 -30.36 18.91 -15.64
C TYR A 95 -30.63 19.87 -14.48
N ARG A 96 -31.24 19.35 -13.41
CA ARG A 96 -31.67 20.15 -12.26
C ARG A 96 -31.70 19.36 -10.96
N GLN A 97 -31.54 20.06 -9.85
CA GLN A 97 -31.72 19.48 -8.52
C GLN A 97 -33.18 19.08 -8.27
N ALA A 98 -33.35 17.92 -7.63
CA ALA A 98 -34.62 17.30 -7.31
C ALA A 98 -34.62 16.82 -5.84
N PRO A 99 -34.51 17.74 -4.85
CA PRO A 99 -34.38 17.38 -3.43
C PRO A 99 -35.57 16.61 -2.87
N THR A 100 -36.70 16.60 -3.57
CA THR A 100 -37.90 15.83 -3.21
C THR A 100 -37.80 14.34 -3.54
N GLY A 101 -36.69 13.87 -4.13
CA GLY A 101 -36.52 12.47 -4.55
C GLY A 101 -37.24 12.11 -5.85
N ARG A 102 -37.87 13.10 -6.51
CA ARG A 102 -38.49 12.97 -7.83
C ARG A 102 -38.42 14.30 -8.57
N CYS A 103 -38.10 14.24 -9.87
CA CYS A 103 -38.05 15.42 -10.71
C CYS A 103 -39.46 15.96 -10.99
N LYS A 104 -39.68 17.25 -10.71
CA LYS A 104 -40.98 17.90 -10.93
C LYS A 104 -41.37 18.09 -12.40
N THR A 105 -40.42 17.97 -13.34
CA THR A 105 -40.70 18.17 -14.77
C THR A 105 -40.89 16.88 -15.54
N CYS A 106 -39.96 15.94 -15.46
CA CYS A 106 -40.10 14.66 -16.16
C CYS A 106 -40.74 13.56 -15.31
N GLY A 107 -40.94 13.78 -14.00
CA GLY A 107 -41.49 12.77 -13.09
C GLY A 107 -40.54 11.63 -12.74
N SER A 108 -39.30 11.64 -13.27
CA SER A 108 -38.30 10.61 -13.01
C SER A 108 -37.88 10.61 -11.53
N ASP A 109 -37.83 9.42 -10.95
CA ASP A 109 -37.29 9.11 -9.62
C ASP A 109 -35.90 8.47 -9.68
N ASP A 110 -35.39 8.22 -10.89
CA ASP A 110 -34.01 7.80 -11.14
C ASP A 110 -33.12 9.06 -11.15
N LEU A 111 -32.51 9.35 -10.00
CA LEU A 111 -31.76 10.58 -9.76
C LEU A 111 -30.29 10.28 -9.47
N MET A 112 -29.41 11.02 -10.14
CA MET A 112 -27.99 11.10 -9.82
C MET A 112 -27.79 11.80 -8.48
N ARG A 113 -26.56 11.80 -7.99
CA ARG A 113 -26.16 12.57 -6.82
C ARG A 113 -25.29 13.73 -7.27
N GLU A 114 -25.52 14.91 -6.73
CA GLU A 114 -24.69 16.09 -6.93
C GLU A 114 -24.05 16.48 -5.60
N MET A 115 -22.76 16.79 -5.64
CA MET A 115 -22.06 17.48 -4.56
C MET A 115 -21.66 18.85 -5.09
N PRO A 116 -22.23 19.95 -4.56
CA PRO A 116 -22.00 21.29 -5.09
C PRO A 116 -20.52 21.65 -5.16
N GLY A 117 -20.03 21.98 -6.36
CA GLY A 117 -18.63 22.37 -6.58
C GLY A 117 -17.66 21.23 -6.89
N VAL A 118 -18.06 19.97 -6.70
CA VAL A 118 -17.24 18.80 -7.02
C VAL A 118 -17.69 18.15 -8.33
N GLY A 119 -18.97 17.78 -8.41
CA GLY A 119 -19.49 17.07 -9.58
C GLY A 119 -20.86 16.44 -9.37
N CYS A 120 -21.29 15.68 -10.39
CA CYS A 120 -22.54 14.93 -10.38
C CYS A 120 -22.35 13.58 -11.07
N GLU A 121 -22.60 12.48 -10.34
CA GLU A 121 -22.37 11.10 -10.78
C GLU A 121 -23.43 10.16 -10.14
N TRP A 122 -23.61 8.98 -10.72
CA TRP A 122 -24.46 7.94 -10.15
C TRP A 122 -23.81 7.26 -8.94
N GLY A 123 -24.64 6.84 -7.98
CA GLY A 123 -24.17 6.14 -6.78
C GLY A 123 -23.54 7.06 -5.73
N THR A 124 -23.03 6.44 -4.67
CA THR A 124 -22.42 7.11 -3.51
C THR A 124 -20.92 6.87 -3.40
N ASP A 125 -20.36 5.88 -4.11
CA ASP A 125 -18.95 5.52 -4.00
C ASP A 125 -18.01 6.68 -4.33
N TRP A 126 -18.35 7.49 -5.35
CA TRP A 126 -17.55 8.66 -5.72
C TRP A 126 -17.58 9.77 -4.65
N ILE A 127 -18.73 9.94 -3.97
CA ILE A 127 -18.88 10.88 -2.85
C ILE A 127 -18.05 10.40 -1.65
N ILE A 128 -18.09 9.09 -1.36
CA ILE A 128 -17.31 8.50 -0.27
C ILE A 128 -15.83 8.75 -0.52
N ARG A 129 -15.33 8.48 -1.73
CA ARG A 129 -13.92 8.77 -2.08
C ARG A 129 -13.56 10.24 -1.89
N GLU A 130 -14.44 11.16 -2.29
CA GLU A 130 -14.20 12.60 -2.12
C GLU A 130 -14.17 13.01 -0.63
N ILE A 131 -15.06 12.44 0.19
CA ILE A 131 -15.09 12.69 1.64
C ILE A 131 -13.80 12.18 2.27
N LEU A 132 -13.40 10.95 1.94
CA LEU A 132 -12.18 10.35 2.47
C LEU A 132 -10.93 11.13 2.07
N SER A 133 -10.84 11.59 0.82
CA SER A 133 -9.70 12.37 0.33
C SER A 133 -9.63 13.78 0.92
N THR A 134 -10.77 14.37 1.28
CA THR A 134 -10.85 15.74 1.79
C THR A 134 -10.73 15.80 3.31
N GLU A 135 -11.33 14.85 4.03
CA GLU A 135 -11.46 14.89 5.50
C GLU A 135 -10.42 14.02 6.20
N LEU A 136 -9.86 13.01 5.53
CA LEU A 136 -8.86 12.10 6.12
C LEU A 136 -7.54 12.12 5.37
N THR A 137 -6.48 11.83 6.11
CA THR A 137 -5.17 11.51 5.56
C THR A 137 -5.03 10.00 5.47
N PRO A 138 -4.63 9.43 4.32
CA PRO A 138 -4.39 8.01 4.20
C PRO A 138 -3.23 7.58 5.12
N VAL A 139 -3.32 6.35 5.64
CA VAL A 139 -2.30 5.78 6.53
C VAL A 139 -1.00 5.59 5.78
N ASN A 140 0.09 6.08 6.37
CA ASN A 140 1.43 5.76 5.93
C ASN A 140 1.81 4.35 6.44
N THR A 141 1.54 3.33 5.63
CA THR A 141 1.74 1.93 6.04
C THR A 141 3.20 1.61 6.34
N GLU A 142 4.15 2.29 5.69
CA GLU A 142 5.57 2.13 5.96
C GLU A 142 5.92 2.58 7.38
N GLU A 143 5.50 3.78 7.77
CA GLU A 143 5.79 4.35 9.08
C GLU A 143 5.06 3.58 10.20
N ALA A 144 3.81 3.18 9.96
CA ALA A 144 3.05 2.36 10.91
C ALA A 144 3.72 1.00 11.14
N PHE A 145 4.23 0.36 10.09
CA PHE A 145 4.97 -0.90 10.21
C PHE A 145 6.33 -0.71 10.89
N GLU A 146 7.06 0.37 10.58
CA GLU A 146 8.30 0.67 11.31
C GLU A 146 8.07 0.81 12.81
N GLU A 147 7.00 1.49 13.19
CA GLU A 147 6.63 1.69 14.59
C GLU A 147 6.26 0.37 15.27
N SER A 148 5.53 -0.52 14.58
CA SER A 148 5.21 -1.85 15.13
C SER A 148 6.49 -2.67 15.38
N VAL A 149 7.48 -2.58 14.48
CA VAL A 149 8.79 -3.21 14.67
C VAL A 149 9.56 -2.58 15.85
N ARG A 150 9.55 -1.25 15.99
CA ARG A 150 10.19 -0.56 17.13
C ARG A 150 9.56 -0.91 18.48
N GLN A 151 8.28 -1.26 18.50
CA GLN A 151 7.60 -1.72 19.72
C GLN A 151 7.99 -3.15 20.11
N CYS A 152 8.30 -4.01 19.14
CA CYS A 152 8.67 -5.40 19.37
C CYS A 152 10.17 -5.59 19.68
N TYR A 153 11.03 -4.72 19.14
CA TYR A 153 12.48 -4.85 19.21
C TYR A 153 13.12 -3.64 19.88
N PRO A 154 14.32 -3.77 20.49
CA PRO A 154 15.03 -2.61 21.01
C PRO A 154 15.31 -1.60 19.89
N GLU A 155 15.28 -0.31 20.24
CA GLU A 155 15.51 0.79 19.29
C GLU A 155 16.88 0.69 18.61
N THR A 156 17.91 0.28 19.35
CA THR A 156 19.29 0.17 18.85
C THR A 156 19.86 -1.23 18.99
N VAL A 157 20.62 -1.68 17.99
CA VAL A 157 21.40 -2.93 18.00
C VAL A 157 22.88 -2.61 17.87
N THR A 158 23.69 -3.30 18.69
CA THR A 158 25.15 -3.26 18.59
C THR A 158 25.65 -4.22 17.52
N VAL A 159 26.26 -3.67 16.47
CA VAL A 159 26.96 -4.44 15.42
C VAL A 159 28.46 -4.20 15.58
N ALA A 160 29.16 -5.23 16.06
CA ALA A 160 30.58 -5.18 16.44
C ALA A 160 30.88 -4.12 17.52
N TRP A 161 31.20 -2.89 17.12
CA TRP A 161 31.49 -1.75 18.01
C TRP A 161 30.65 -0.51 17.68
N MET A 162 29.65 -0.63 16.81
CA MET A 162 28.76 0.45 16.40
C MET A 162 27.36 0.21 16.97
N GLU A 163 26.69 1.28 17.39
CA GLU A 163 25.27 1.26 17.73
C GLU A 163 24.48 1.81 16.54
N MET A 164 23.53 1.02 16.05
CA MET A 164 22.72 1.34 14.88
C MET A 164 21.25 1.16 15.19
N ASP A 165 20.39 1.91 14.51
CA ASP A 165 18.93 1.75 14.59
C ASP A 165 18.50 0.41 13.98
N THR A 166 17.66 -0.32 14.72
CA THR A 166 17.24 -1.68 14.36
C THR A 166 16.46 -1.71 13.06
N VAL A 167 15.56 -0.74 12.85
CA VAL A 167 14.72 -0.65 11.65
C VAL A 167 15.58 -0.35 10.43
N SER A 168 16.48 0.62 10.54
CA SER A 168 17.41 0.99 9.47
C SER A 168 18.30 -0.18 9.06
N VAL A 169 18.86 -0.91 10.03
CA VAL A 169 19.67 -2.11 9.77
C VAL A 169 18.83 -3.20 9.07
N ALA A 170 17.62 -3.48 9.55
CA ALA A 170 16.76 -4.51 8.96
C ALA A 170 16.43 -4.20 7.49
N LYS A 171 16.13 -2.92 7.18
CA LYS A 171 15.86 -2.46 5.82
C LYS A 171 17.05 -2.56 4.88
N GLU A 172 18.24 -2.18 5.35
CA GLU A 172 19.44 -2.18 4.53
C GLU A 172 19.99 -3.59 4.30
N MET A 173 19.87 -4.47 5.30
CA MET A 173 20.41 -5.83 5.24
C MET A 173 19.58 -6.76 4.34
N ASP A 174 18.25 -6.70 4.45
CA ASP A 174 17.35 -7.46 3.58
C ASP A 174 16.07 -6.68 3.25
N PRO A 175 16.11 -5.84 2.19
CA PRO A 175 14.94 -5.08 1.77
C PRO A 175 13.83 -5.96 1.20
N VAL A 176 14.13 -7.18 0.73
CA VAL A 176 13.11 -8.08 0.18
C VAL A 176 12.32 -8.68 1.33
N SER A 177 13.00 -9.22 2.34
CA SER A 177 12.35 -9.75 3.53
C SER A 177 11.57 -8.65 4.27
N TRP A 178 12.08 -7.42 4.32
CA TRP A 178 11.35 -6.29 4.89
C TRP A 178 10.03 -6.03 4.18
N ASN A 179 10.04 -5.98 2.85
CA ASN A 179 8.82 -5.75 2.06
C ASN A 179 7.81 -6.90 2.18
N VAL A 180 8.28 -8.15 2.29
CA VAL A 180 7.40 -9.30 2.53
C VAL A 180 6.75 -9.19 3.92
N ALA A 181 7.55 -8.93 4.96
CA ALA A 181 7.04 -8.77 6.32
C ALA A 181 6.02 -7.62 6.42
N LYS A 182 6.27 -6.50 5.74
CA LYS A 182 5.32 -5.39 5.67
C LYS A 182 4.02 -5.81 4.99
N ALA A 183 4.08 -6.49 3.86
CA ALA A 183 2.88 -6.92 3.13
C ALA A 183 2.05 -7.94 3.93
N GLU A 184 2.72 -8.82 4.69
CA GLU A 184 2.06 -9.73 5.63
C GLU A 184 1.37 -8.96 6.76
N TRP A 185 2.05 -7.96 7.33
CA TRP A 185 1.48 -7.08 8.35
C TRP A 185 0.27 -6.29 7.82
N GLU A 186 0.37 -5.68 6.64
CA GLU A 186 -0.75 -4.96 6.00
C GLU A 186 -1.97 -5.87 5.79
N SER A 187 -1.74 -7.12 5.40
CA SER A 187 -2.82 -8.10 5.24
C SER A 187 -3.44 -8.47 6.58
N GLN A 188 -2.63 -8.70 7.61
CA GLN A 188 -3.11 -9.01 8.95
C GLN A 188 -3.92 -7.86 9.56
N GLU A 189 -3.44 -6.63 9.48
CA GLU A 189 -4.16 -5.46 9.99
C GLU A 189 -5.49 -5.22 9.26
N ALA A 190 -5.54 -5.52 7.96
CA ALA A 190 -6.75 -5.46 7.18
C ALA A 190 -7.75 -6.55 7.59
N ASP A 191 -7.27 -7.78 7.83
CA ASP A 191 -8.09 -8.92 8.28
C ASP A 191 -8.62 -8.71 9.70
N GLU A 192 -7.83 -8.09 10.58
CA GLU A 192 -8.22 -7.71 11.94
C GLU A 192 -9.22 -6.52 11.96
N GLY A 193 -9.30 -5.78 10.85
CA GLY A 193 -10.18 -4.62 10.69
C GLY A 193 -9.63 -3.34 11.32
N ASN A 194 -8.32 -3.26 11.60
CA ASN A 194 -7.68 -2.05 12.12
C ASN A 194 -7.49 -1.01 11.02
N ILE A 195 -7.18 -1.47 9.81
CA ILE A 195 -7.09 -0.66 8.60
C ILE A 195 -8.10 -1.12 7.55
N ILE A 196 -8.71 -0.17 6.84
CA ILE A 196 -9.70 -0.47 5.80
C ILE A 196 -9.31 0.23 4.50
N SER A 197 -9.37 -0.52 3.40
CA SER A 197 -9.22 0.01 2.04
C SER A 197 -10.55 -0.02 1.28
N PHE A 198 -10.84 1.10 0.61
CA PHE A 198 -12.00 1.27 -0.27
C PHE A 198 -11.63 1.22 -1.76
N ASP A 199 -10.33 1.36 -2.08
CA ASP A 199 -9.80 1.43 -3.45
C ASP A 199 -8.96 0.19 -3.81
N HIS A 200 -9.40 -1.00 -3.38
CA HIS A 200 -8.72 -2.27 -3.66
C HIS A 200 -7.25 -2.34 -3.19
N GLY A 201 -6.93 -1.72 -2.05
CA GLY A 201 -5.60 -1.77 -1.44
C GLY A 201 -4.62 -0.69 -1.91
N SER A 202 -5.05 0.33 -2.65
CA SER A 202 -4.16 1.47 -2.97
C SER A 202 -3.94 2.42 -1.80
N SER A 203 -4.96 2.61 -0.96
CA SER A 203 -4.93 3.47 0.21
C SER A 203 -5.71 2.84 1.35
N TYR A 204 -5.12 2.92 2.54
CA TYR A 204 -5.68 2.42 3.78
C TYR A 204 -6.03 3.59 4.70
N TYR A 205 -7.08 3.42 5.49
CA TYR A 205 -7.53 4.36 6.49
C TYR A 205 -7.68 3.64 7.82
N TRP A 206 -7.34 4.30 8.94
CA TRP A 206 -7.58 3.74 10.26
C TRP A 206 -9.07 3.65 10.53
N THR A 207 -9.50 2.52 11.05
CA THR A 207 -10.90 2.32 11.45
C THR A 207 -11.35 3.34 12.49
N SER A 208 -10.48 3.70 13.44
CA SER A 208 -10.76 4.74 14.44
C SER A 208 -11.11 6.09 13.83
N ASP A 209 -10.44 6.47 12.75
CA ASP A 209 -10.64 7.76 12.11
C ASP A 209 -11.93 7.75 11.28
N LEU A 210 -12.26 6.60 10.67
CA LEU A 210 -13.51 6.39 9.97
C LEU A 210 -14.73 6.38 10.91
N GLU A 211 -14.57 5.87 12.13
CA GLU A 211 -15.62 5.88 13.15
C GLU A 211 -15.88 7.27 13.74
N ALA A 212 -14.91 8.18 13.65
CA ALA A 212 -15.01 9.54 14.17
C ALA A 212 -15.80 10.50 13.26
N LEU A 213 -16.13 10.08 12.03
CA LEU A 213 -16.91 10.85 11.03
C LEU A 213 -18.43 10.82 11.30
#